data_AF-A0AAQ3WI27-F1
#
_entry.id   AF-A0AAQ3WI27-F1
#
_cell.length_a   1.000
_cell.length_b   1.000
_cell.length_c   1.000
_cell.angle_alpha   90.00
_cell.angle_beta   90.00
_cell.angle_gamma   90.00
#
_symmetry.space_group_name_H-M   'P 1'
#
loop_
_entity.id
_entity.type
_entity.pdbx_description
1 polymer ?
#
loop_
_entity_poly.entity_id
_entity_poly.type
_entity_poly.pdbx_seq_one_letter_code
_entity_poly.pdbx_strand_id
1 'polypeptide(L)'
;MLCVLTAAVAVASAQQCGSQVGGVTCRDCLCCSCFGFLGDTSDAPAPAPRVASVVPRDLLLLHRDNAACPARGLYTYDAFVAAAAAFPAEVAAFLGQTSHETTGG
;
A
#
# COMPACT_ATOMS: atom_id res chain seq x y z
N MET A 1 -3.62 31.51 41.60
CA MET A 1 -4.71 31.75 40.63
C MET A 1 -4.11 32.60 39.52
N LEU A 2 -3.93 32.18 38.27
CA LEU A 2 -4.81 31.41 37.39
C LEU A 2 -3.98 30.91 36.16
N CYS A 3 -4.22 29.67 35.73
CA CYS A 3 -3.92 29.08 34.41
C CYS A 3 -2.47 28.96 33.91
N VAL A 4 -1.75 27.92 34.34
CA VAL A 4 -0.92 27.16 33.38
C VAL A 4 -1.74 25.93 33.01
N LEU A 5 -2.51 26.07 31.93
CA LEU A 5 -3.20 24.96 31.27
C LEU A 5 -2.13 23.96 30.83
N THR A 6 -1.92 22.91 31.62
CA THR A 6 -1.23 21.71 31.16
C THR A 6 -2.11 21.10 30.07
N ALA A 7 -1.90 21.51 28.83
CA ALA A 7 -2.42 20.81 27.68
C ALA A 7 -1.79 19.41 27.74
N ALA A 8 -2.59 18.42 28.16
CA ALA A 8 -2.27 17.03 27.93
C ALA A 8 -2.33 16.82 26.42
N VAL A 9 -1.24 17.14 25.73
CA VAL A 9 -1.03 16.74 24.35
C VAL A 9 -0.93 15.23 24.42
N ALA A 10 -1.99 14.54 24.03
CA ALA A 10 -1.94 13.12 23.74
C ALA A 10 -0.96 12.95 22.57
N VAL A 11 0.33 12.80 22.89
CA VAL A 11 1.31 12.33 21.93
C VAL A 11 0.89 10.91 21.62
N ALA A 12 0.28 10.70 20.45
CA ALA A 12 0.20 9.39 19.84
C ALA A 12 1.65 8.92 19.63
N SER A 13 2.19 8.14 20.55
CA SER A 13 3.53 7.58 20.42
C SER A 13 3.47 6.46 19.39
N ALA A 14 3.75 6.78 18.13
CA ALA A 14 4.11 5.77 17.15
C ALA A 14 5.50 5.24 17.53
N GLN A 15 5.64 3.92 17.67
CA GLN A 15 6.91 3.31 18.00
C GLN A 15 7.90 3.57 16.84
N GLN A 16 9.06 4.16 17.15
CA GLN A 16 10.05 4.55 16.15
C GLN A 16 10.98 3.38 15.80
N CYS A 17 11.40 3.29 14.54
CA CYS A 17 12.30 2.26 14.02
C CYS A 17 13.26 2.84 12.96
N GLY A 18 14.29 2.07 12.57
CA GLY A 18 15.21 2.46 11.50
C GLY A 18 16.39 3.33 11.94
N SER A 19 17.16 3.83 10.97
CA SER A 19 18.44 4.54 11.18
C SER A 19 18.32 5.82 12.02
N GLN A 20 17.14 6.43 12.01
CA GLN A 20 16.80 7.68 12.69
C GLN A 20 16.86 7.53 14.23
N VAL A 21 16.73 6.29 14.72
CA VAL A 21 16.79 5.93 16.14
C VAL A 21 17.86 4.87 16.42
N GLY A 22 18.93 4.82 15.61
CA GLY A 22 20.06 3.91 15.85
C GLY A 22 19.89 2.51 15.25
N GLY A 23 19.06 2.37 14.21
CA GLY A 23 18.92 1.12 13.46
C GLY A 23 18.08 0.06 14.18
N VAL A 24 17.21 0.48 15.10
CA VAL A 24 16.35 -0.45 15.86
C VAL A 24 15.48 -1.25 14.89
N THR A 25 15.54 -2.58 15.00
CA THR A 25 14.76 -3.50 14.19
C THR A 25 13.35 -3.64 14.74
N CYS A 26 12.36 -3.78 13.85
CA CYS A 26 10.96 -3.92 14.22
C CYS A 26 10.69 -5.24 14.96
N ARG A 27 9.89 -5.19 16.03
CA ARG A 27 9.31 -6.37 16.70
C ARG A 27 7.97 -6.73 16.04
N ASP A 28 7.53 -7.98 16.14
CA ASP A 28 6.22 -8.47 15.67
C ASP A 28 5.97 -8.31 14.15
N CYS A 29 7.03 -8.36 13.33
CA CYS A 29 6.97 -8.30 11.86
C CYS A 29 6.32 -7.01 11.29
N LEU A 30 6.26 -5.94 12.08
CA LEU A 30 5.74 -4.63 11.66
C LEU A 30 6.70 -3.95 10.66
N CYS A 31 6.14 -3.31 9.64
CA CYS A 31 6.92 -2.62 8.62
C CYS A 31 7.47 -1.29 9.14
N CYS A 32 8.73 -0.98 8.83
CA CYS A 32 9.32 0.31 9.13
C CYS A 32 9.13 1.26 7.95
N SER A 33 8.36 2.32 8.13
CA SER A 33 8.21 3.38 7.12
C SER A 33 9.54 4.09 6.88
N CYS A 34 9.71 4.70 5.69
CA CYS A 34 10.86 5.56 5.38
C CYS A 34 11.05 6.71 6.38
N PHE A 35 9.98 7.10 7.08
CA PHE A 35 10.02 8.13 8.11
C PHE A 35 10.45 7.60 9.50
N GLY A 36 10.63 6.29 9.65
CA GLY A 36 11.10 5.65 10.88
C GLY A 36 9.98 5.35 11.89
N PHE A 37 8.80 4.96 11.41
CA PHE A 37 7.65 4.59 12.25
C PHE A 37 7.14 3.19 11.89
N LEU A 38 6.66 2.47 12.90
CA LEU A 38 6.06 1.14 12.78
C LEU A 38 4.63 1.22 12.22
N GLY A 39 4.33 0.41 11.21
CA GLY A 39 2.99 0.24 10.65
C GLY A 39 2.67 -1.22 10.35
N ASP A 40 1.41 -1.60 10.51
CA ASP A 40 0.84 -2.90 10.13
C ASP A 40 0.24 -2.88 8.72
N THR A 41 0.05 -1.68 8.15
CA THR A 41 -0.16 -1.55 6.72
C THR A 41 1.06 -2.17 6.05
N SER A 42 0.83 -3.04 5.08
CA SER A 42 1.83 -3.71 4.26
C SER A 42 2.62 -2.74 3.35
N ASP A 43 2.87 -1.52 3.85
CA ASP A 43 3.72 -0.42 3.38
C ASP A 43 5.15 -0.55 3.93
N ALA A 44 5.72 -1.76 3.86
CA ALA A 44 7.14 -1.82 3.53
C ALA A 44 7.33 -1.21 2.13
N PRO A 45 8.45 -0.54 1.83
CA PRO A 45 8.61 0.22 0.60
C PRO A 45 8.64 -0.74 -0.59
N ALA A 46 7.51 -0.91 -1.26
CA ALA A 46 7.48 -1.43 -2.61
C ALA A 46 8.00 -0.30 -3.52
N PRO A 47 9.05 -0.52 -4.33
CA PRO A 47 9.49 0.44 -5.34
C PRO A 47 8.50 0.57 -6.53
N ALA A 48 7.24 0.16 -6.35
CA ALA A 48 6.21 0.13 -7.38
C ALA A 48 4.94 0.83 -6.89
N PRO A 49 4.22 1.57 -7.75
CA PRO A 49 2.88 2.01 -7.43
C PRO A 49 2.01 0.78 -7.11
N ARG A 50 1.32 0.79 -5.97
CA ARG A 50 0.33 -0.25 -5.66
C ARG A 50 -0.64 -0.32 -6.83
N VAL A 51 -0.88 -1.53 -7.37
CA VAL A 51 -1.76 -1.70 -8.53
C VAL A 51 -3.15 -1.11 -8.28
N ALA A 52 -3.59 -1.06 -7.02
CA ALA A 52 -4.86 -0.47 -6.61
C ALA A 52 -4.95 1.05 -6.89
N SER A 53 -3.82 1.76 -6.94
CA SER A 53 -3.76 3.18 -7.30
C SER A 53 -3.84 3.43 -8.81
N VAL A 54 -3.53 2.42 -9.62
CA VAL A 54 -3.51 2.51 -11.10
C VAL A 54 -4.78 1.91 -11.69
N VAL A 55 -5.26 0.81 -11.12
CA VAL A 55 -6.46 0.10 -11.53
C VAL A 55 -7.50 0.23 -10.40
N PRO A 56 -8.36 1.26 -10.44
CA PRO A 56 -9.45 1.40 -9.48
C PRO A 56 -10.48 0.28 -9.67
N ARG A 57 -11.22 -0.02 -8.60
CA ARG A 57 -12.18 -1.13 -8.54
C ARG A 57 -13.22 -1.07 -9.65
N ASP A 58 -13.65 0.12 -10.03
CA ASP A 58 -14.68 0.34 -11.05
C ASP A 58 -14.19 0.07 -12.48
N LEU A 59 -12.87 -0.02 -12.69
CA LEU A 59 -12.26 -0.31 -13.98
C LEU A 59 -11.83 -1.78 -14.13
N LEU A 60 -11.82 -2.55 -13.03
CA LEU A 60 -11.45 -3.96 -13.08
C LEU A 60 -12.64 -4.83 -13.53
N LEU A 61 -12.71 -5.08 -14.84
CA LEU A 61 -13.66 -6.01 -15.47
C LEU A 61 -15.14 -5.64 -15.22
N LEU A 62 -15.57 -4.51 -15.78
CA LEU A 62 -16.88 -3.86 -15.55
C LEU A 62 -18.13 -4.76 -15.55
N HIS A 63 -18.19 -5.82 -16.37
CA HIS A 63 -19.36 -6.70 -16.50
C HIS A 63 -19.20 -8.08 -15.85
N ARG A 64 -18.10 -8.31 -15.15
CA ARG A 64 -17.72 -9.61 -14.61
C ARG A 64 -18.70 -10.17 -13.58
N ASP A 65 -19.33 -9.28 -12.83
CA ASP A 65 -20.27 -9.65 -11.77
C ASP A 65 -21.74 -9.61 -12.25
N ASN A 66 -21.97 -9.54 -13.58
CA ASN A 66 -23.30 -9.64 -14.17
C ASN A 66 -23.94 -11.00 -13.87
N ALA A 67 -25.26 -11.01 -13.69
CA ALA A 67 -26.03 -12.25 -13.44
C ALA A 67 -25.97 -13.27 -14.58
N ALA A 68 -25.63 -12.83 -15.80
CA ALA A 68 -25.44 -13.68 -16.97
C ALA A 68 -24.10 -14.43 -16.98
N CYS A 69 -23.16 -14.06 -16.10
CA CYS A 69 -21.82 -14.65 -16.06
C CYS A 69 -21.77 -15.82 -15.05
N PRO A 70 -21.40 -17.04 -15.49
CA PRO A 70 -21.25 -18.20 -14.58
C PRO A 70 -20.18 -18.00 -13.51
N ALA A 71 -19.18 -17.17 -13.81
CA ALA A 71 -18.06 -16.82 -12.93
C ALA A 71 -18.30 -15.57 -12.07
N ARG A 72 -19.56 -15.13 -11.91
CA ARG A 72 -19.91 -13.98 -11.05
C ARG A 72 -19.34 -14.17 -9.65
N GLY A 73 -18.63 -13.16 -9.15
CA GLY A 73 -17.99 -13.19 -7.83
C GLY A 73 -16.67 -13.95 -7.75
N LEU A 74 -16.21 -14.60 -8.84
CA LEU A 74 -14.98 -15.41 -8.81
C LEU A 74 -13.70 -14.56 -8.80
N TYR A 75 -13.66 -13.46 -9.55
CA TYR A 75 -12.44 -12.68 -9.77
C TYR A 75 -12.37 -11.39 -8.93
N THR A 76 -12.59 -11.43 -7.62
CA THR A 76 -12.73 -10.23 -6.78
C THR A 76 -11.56 -9.23 -6.88
N TYR A 77 -11.86 -7.94 -6.66
CA TYR A 77 -10.84 -6.89 -6.67
C TYR A 77 -9.76 -7.13 -5.62
N ASP A 78 -10.15 -7.63 -4.45
CA ASP A 78 -9.22 -7.89 -3.36
C ASP A 78 -8.30 -9.07 -3.68
N ALA A 79 -8.82 -10.10 -4.37
CA ALA A 79 -7.99 -11.21 -4.87
C ALA A 79 -7.00 -10.73 -5.96
N PHE A 80 -7.42 -9.79 -6.82
CA PHE A 80 -6.52 -9.17 -7.80
C PHE A 80 -5.40 -8.37 -7.13
N VAL A 81 -5.72 -7.52 -6.14
CA VAL A 81 -4.72 -6.73 -5.41
C VAL A 81 -3.77 -7.65 -4.63
N ALA A 82 -4.29 -8.69 -3.98
CA ALA A 82 -3.48 -9.68 -3.27
C ALA A 82 -2.54 -10.45 -4.20
N ALA A 83 -3.03 -10.86 -5.38
CA ALA A 83 -2.19 -11.50 -6.39
C ALA A 83 -1.10 -10.55 -6.93
N ALA A 84 -1.44 -9.30 -7.22
CA ALA A 84 -0.47 -8.31 -7.68
C ALA A 84 0.60 -7.99 -6.62
N ALA A 85 0.23 -8.01 -5.34
CA ALA A 85 1.18 -7.84 -4.25
C ALA A 85 2.19 -9.00 -4.13
N ALA A 86 1.85 -10.20 -4.63
CA ALA A 86 2.76 -11.33 -4.67
C ALA A 86 3.80 -11.25 -5.80
N PHE A 87 3.56 -10.41 -6.82
CA PHE A 87 4.43 -10.25 -8.00
C PHE A 87 4.80 -8.77 -8.26
N PRO A 88 5.46 -8.10 -7.29
CA PRO A 88 5.72 -6.66 -7.37
C PRO A 88 6.71 -6.29 -8.48
N ALA A 89 7.66 -7.17 -8.80
CA ALA A 89 8.67 -6.94 -9.83
C ALA A 89 8.07 -7.01 -11.24
N GLU A 90 7.16 -7.95 -11.48
CA GLU A 90 6.46 -8.14 -12.74
C GLU A 90 5.52 -6.97 -13.03
N VAL A 91 4.81 -6.46 -12.03
CA VAL A 91 3.94 -5.27 -12.18
C VAL A 91 4.79 -4.03 -12.50
N ALA A 92 5.90 -3.83 -11.80
CA ALA A 92 6.82 -2.72 -12.09
C ALA A 92 7.45 -2.84 -13.48
N ALA A 93 7.88 -4.05 -13.88
CA ALA A 93 8.44 -4.30 -15.20
C ALA A 93 7.40 -4.09 -16.30
N PHE A 94 6.17 -4.58 -16.12
CA PHE A 94 5.08 -4.38 -17.07
C PHE A 94 4.78 -2.89 -17.27
N LEU A 95 4.59 -2.14 -16.18
CA LEU A 95 4.32 -0.69 -16.24
C LEU A 95 5.49 0.08 -16.86
N GLY A 96 6.74 -0.28 -16.53
CA GLY A 96 7.93 0.32 -17.12
C GLY A 96 8.03 0.07 -18.63
N GLN A 97 7.79 -1.16 -19.07
CA GLN A 97 7.80 -1.55 -20.48
C GLN A 97 6.68 -0.85 -21.25
N THR A 98 5.43 -0.90 -20.77
CA THR A 98 4.31 -0.26 -21.46
C THR A 98 4.47 1.26 -21.49
N SER A 99 4.98 1.88 -20.41
CA SER A 99 5.25 3.32 -20.40
C SER A 99 6.30 3.71 -21.43
N HIS A 100 7.38 2.91 -21.57
CA HIS A 100 8.40 3.15 -22.58
C HIS A 100 7.82 3.09 -24.00
N GLU A 101 7.07 2.03 -24.30
CA GLU A 101 6.45 1.81 -25.62
C GLU A 101 5.33 2.82 -25.94
N THR A 102 4.65 3.38 -24.94
CA THR A 102 3.61 4.41 -25.11
C THR A 102 4.10 5.82 -24.76
N THR A 103 5.42 6.06 -24.70
CA THR A 103 5.93 7.42 -24.51
C THR A 103 5.58 8.23 -25.75
N GLY A 104 4.48 8.98 -25.68
CA GLY A 104 3.97 9.78 -26.78
C GLY A 104 4.92 10.93 -27.09
N GLY A 105 5.59 10.86 -28.24
CA GLY A 105 6.14 12.01 -28.96
C GLY A 105 5.10 12.63 -29.87
#